data_AF-A0A5C5Q216-F1
#
_entry.id   AF-A0A5C5Q216-F1
#
_cell.length_a   1.000
_cell.length_b   1.000
_cell.length_c   1.000
_cell.angle_alpha   90.00
_cell.angle_beta   90.00
_cell.angle_gamma   90.00
#
_symmetry.space_group_name_H-M   'P 1'
#
loop_
_entity.id
_entity.type
_entity.pdbx_description
1 polymer ?
#
loop_
_entity_poly.entity_id
_entity_poly.type
_entity_poly.pdbx_seq_one_letter_code
_entity_poly.pdbx_strand_id
1 'polypeptide(L)'
;MKRVHVAAAVIRGTDGKILIARRADAQHQGGLWEFPGGKVEAGESVEAALARELQEELGILVSAARPLIKVQHDYPDKQVLLDVWEVSAFTGEPRGVEGQPLAWVSARDLPGYEFPAANQPIVAAARLPDQYLITPDGLETPELLRGLQKAIAGGIKLVSLRAPNGYDPKYRDLAVDATGLCAGKAQLMLKGPFEWLGDFPSAGWHVTADQLRKYAAKGRPLAKDRWLAASCHSAEELALAEQMDVDFVTLSPVLPTQTHPDAQPLGWQQAQQLIANFSRPVFLLGGLGPDDRQQAWQVGAQGVAGIRAFWPQNQG
;
A
#
# COMPACT_ATOMS: atom_id res chain seq x y z
N MET A 1 -13.03 16.92 -22.27
CA MET A 1 -12.35 15.61 -22.24
C MET A 1 -13.32 14.56 -21.70
N LYS A 2 -13.35 13.35 -22.29
CA LYS A 2 -14.19 12.26 -21.77
C LYS A 2 -13.53 11.68 -20.52
N ARG A 3 -14.25 11.66 -19.40
CA ARG A 3 -13.83 10.98 -18.18
C ARG A 3 -14.37 9.56 -18.21
N VAL A 4 -13.50 8.58 -18.05
CA VAL A 4 -13.85 7.16 -18.01
C VAL A 4 -13.66 6.69 -16.58
N HIS A 5 -14.70 6.12 -15.99
CA HIS A 5 -14.66 5.49 -14.69
C HIS A 5 -14.64 3.98 -14.88
N VAL A 6 -13.66 3.31 -14.29
CA VAL A 6 -13.43 1.87 -14.42
C VAL A 6 -13.45 1.25 -13.03
N ALA A 7 -14.26 0.22 -12.84
CA ALA A 7 -14.22 -0.65 -11.68
C ALA A 7 -13.27 -1.81 -11.99
N ALA A 8 -12.25 -2.02 -11.17
CA ALA A 8 -11.26 -3.09 -11.37
C ALA A 8 -11.03 -3.89 -10.08
N ALA A 9 -10.59 -5.14 -10.22
CA ALA A 9 -10.49 -6.08 -9.11
C ALA A 9 -9.08 -6.63 -8.88
N VAL A 10 -8.58 -6.49 -7.65
CA VAL A 10 -7.51 -7.34 -7.12
C VAL A 10 -8.19 -8.54 -6.46
N ILE A 11 -8.29 -9.65 -7.19
CA ILE A 11 -8.97 -10.85 -6.73
C ILE A 11 -7.98 -11.76 -6.04
N ARG A 12 -8.22 -12.10 -4.76
CA ARG A 12 -7.39 -13.02 -3.99
C ARG A 12 -7.97 -14.43 -4.00
N GLY A 13 -7.15 -15.41 -4.36
CA GLY A 13 -7.45 -16.82 -4.20
C GLY A 13 -7.33 -17.26 -2.74
N THR A 14 -7.79 -18.47 -2.45
CA THR A 14 -7.68 -19.07 -1.10
C THR A 14 -6.23 -19.32 -0.67
N ASP A 15 -5.30 -19.42 -1.62
CA ASP A 15 -3.86 -19.52 -1.40
C ASP A 15 -3.15 -18.15 -1.31
N GLY A 16 -3.90 -17.05 -1.35
CA GLY A 16 -3.39 -15.68 -1.29
C GLY A 16 -2.78 -15.15 -2.59
N LYS A 17 -2.79 -15.93 -3.68
CA LYS A 17 -2.39 -15.44 -5.01
C LYS A 17 -3.41 -14.46 -5.56
N ILE A 18 -2.95 -13.64 -6.48
CA ILE A 18 -3.73 -12.59 -7.13
C ILE A 18 -4.00 -13.01 -8.57
N LEU A 19 -5.26 -12.95 -8.98
CA LEU A 19 -5.63 -13.21 -10.37
C LEU A 19 -5.33 -12.00 -11.24
N ILE A 20 -4.66 -12.23 -12.37
CA ILE A 20 -4.42 -11.24 -13.42
C ILE A 20 -4.85 -11.81 -14.77
N ALA A 21 -5.26 -10.93 -15.67
CA ALA A 21 -5.63 -11.27 -17.04
C ALA A 21 -4.67 -10.61 -18.03
N ARG A 22 -4.45 -11.24 -19.17
CA ARG A 22 -3.64 -10.67 -20.26
C ARG A 22 -4.55 -10.09 -21.33
N ARG A 23 -4.34 -8.82 -21.67
CA ARG A 23 -5.07 -8.15 -22.75
C ARG A 23 -4.88 -8.87 -24.07
N ALA A 24 -5.96 -9.01 -24.83
CA ALA A 24 -5.86 -9.44 -26.22
C ALA A 24 -4.94 -8.50 -27.01
N ASP A 25 -4.10 -9.05 -27.90
CA ASP A 25 -3.08 -8.28 -28.63
C ASP A 25 -3.66 -7.12 -29.46
N ALA A 26 -4.93 -7.24 -29.88
CA ALA A 26 -5.64 -6.23 -30.68
C ALA A 26 -6.19 -5.04 -29.87
N GLN A 27 -6.16 -5.08 -28.54
CA GLN A 27 -6.67 -4.00 -27.69
C GLN A 27 -5.63 -2.88 -27.46
N HIS A 28 -6.07 -1.74 -26.91
CA HIS A 28 -5.16 -0.66 -26.53
C HIS A 28 -4.17 -1.12 -25.46
N GLN A 29 -2.87 -1.08 -25.78
CA GLN A 29 -1.79 -1.70 -24.99
C GLN A 29 -1.93 -3.23 -24.86
N GLY A 30 -2.32 -3.91 -25.96
CA GLY A 30 -2.44 -5.35 -26.04
C GLY A 30 -1.17 -6.10 -25.66
N GLY A 31 -1.33 -7.31 -25.12
CA GLY A 31 -0.23 -8.15 -24.65
C GLY A 31 0.26 -7.86 -23.23
N LEU A 32 -0.09 -6.71 -22.63
CA LEU A 32 0.16 -6.41 -21.22
C LEU A 32 -0.82 -7.14 -20.28
N TRP A 33 -0.41 -7.28 -19.03
CA TRP A 33 -1.26 -7.80 -17.96
C TRP A 33 -2.08 -6.70 -17.30
N GLU A 34 -3.24 -7.07 -16.76
CA GLU A 34 -4.13 -6.17 -16.06
C GLU A 34 -4.92 -6.86 -14.95
N PHE A 35 -5.60 -6.02 -14.16
CA PHE A 35 -6.57 -6.44 -13.17
C PHE A 35 -7.95 -6.48 -13.84
N PRO A 36 -8.71 -7.60 -13.74
CA PRO A 36 -10.01 -7.75 -14.38
C PRO A 36 -11.02 -6.66 -13.97
N GLY A 37 -11.94 -6.34 -14.87
CA GLY A 37 -12.97 -5.33 -14.65
C GLY A 37 -13.17 -4.41 -15.84
N GLY A 38 -14.15 -3.51 -15.74
CA GLY A 38 -14.57 -2.70 -16.87
C GLY A 38 -15.24 -1.39 -16.47
N LYS A 39 -15.99 -0.81 -17.41
CA LYS A 39 -16.48 0.57 -17.26
C LYS A 39 -17.70 0.61 -16.36
N VAL A 40 -17.74 1.61 -15.50
CA VAL A 40 -18.93 1.93 -14.72
C VAL A 40 -19.93 2.63 -15.64
N GLU A 41 -21.14 2.07 -15.76
CA GLU A 41 -22.20 2.65 -16.57
C GLU A 41 -22.91 3.82 -15.88
N ALA A 42 -23.67 4.60 -16.67
CA ALA A 42 -24.38 5.76 -16.14
C ALA A 42 -25.47 5.33 -15.15
N GLY A 43 -25.38 5.80 -13.91
CA GLY A 43 -26.32 5.46 -12.83
C GLY A 43 -26.00 4.14 -12.10
N GLU A 44 -24.95 3.43 -12.51
CA GLU A 44 -24.46 2.21 -11.87
C GLU A 44 -23.55 2.53 -10.68
N SER A 45 -23.65 1.78 -9.57
CA SER A 45 -22.66 1.86 -8.49
C SER A 45 -21.37 1.14 -8.90
N VAL A 46 -20.25 1.49 -8.27
CA VAL A 46 -18.96 0.85 -8.58
C VAL A 46 -19.01 -0.64 -8.24
N GLU A 47 -19.67 -1.01 -7.15
CA GLU A 47 -19.84 -2.40 -6.73
C GLU A 47 -20.71 -3.20 -7.70
N ALA A 48 -21.77 -2.59 -8.25
CA ALA A 48 -22.62 -3.22 -9.25
C ALA A 48 -21.85 -3.44 -10.55
N ALA A 49 -21.11 -2.42 -11.01
CA ALA A 49 -20.23 -2.52 -12.18
C ALA A 49 -19.18 -3.61 -11.97
N LEU A 50 -18.49 -3.62 -10.83
CA LEU A 50 -17.50 -4.64 -10.51
C LEU A 50 -18.09 -6.05 -10.56
N ALA A 51 -19.24 -6.28 -9.93
CA ALA A 51 -19.88 -7.59 -9.90
C ALA A 51 -20.30 -8.06 -11.31
N ARG A 52 -20.88 -7.17 -12.12
CA ARG A 52 -21.27 -7.44 -13.51
C ARG A 52 -20.05 -7.79 -14.37
N GLU A 53 -19.04 -6.93 -14.37
CA GLU A 53 -17.83 -7.08 -15.19
C GLU A 53 -17.09 -8.38 -14.83
N LEU A 54 -16.94 -8.71 -13.55
CA LEU A 54 -16.30 -9.98 -13.15
C LEU A 54 -17.14 -11.21 -13.50
N GLN A 55 -18.46 -11.09 -13.53
CA GLN A 55 -19.32 -12.17 -14.02
C GLN A 55 -19.17 -12.35 -15.53
N GLU A 56 -19.16 -11.26 -16.29
CA GLU A 56 -19.05 -11.27 -17.76
C GLU A 56 -17.67 -11.74 -18.23
N GLU A 57 -16.59 -11.24 -17.63
CA GLU A 57 -15.22 -11.53 -18.07
C GLU A 57 -14.67 -12.85 -17.52
N LEU A 58 -15.05 -13.21 -16.29
CA LEU A 58 -14.46 -14.33 -15.55
C LEU A 58 -15.43 -15.44 -15.17
N GLY A 59 -16.74 -15.19 -15.24
CA GLY A 59 -17.76 -16.15 -14.79
C GLY A 59 -17.85 -16.32 -13.26
N ILE A 60 -17.41 -15.33 -12.48
CA ILE A 60 -17.45 -15.39 -11.01
C ILE A 60 -18.50 -14.45 -10.40
N LEU A 61 -19.03 -14.84 -9.24
CA LEU A 61 -19.97 -14.01 -8.46
C LEU A 61 -19.29 -13.54 -7.18
N VAL A 62 -19.12 -12.23 -7.03
CA VAL A 62 -18.49 -11.60 -5.86
C VAL A 62 -19.38 -11.76 -4.63
N SER A 63 -18.81 -12.21 -3.51
CA SER A 63 -19.52 -12.32 -2.22
C SER A 63 -18.90 -11.45 -1.12
N ALA A 64 -17.62 -11.08 -1.24
CA ALA A 64 -16.98 -10.09 -0.38
C ALA A 64 -15.96 -9.27 -1.15
N ALA A 65 -16.12 -7.94 -1.08
CA ALA A 65 -15.17 -6.99 -1.64
C ALA A 65 -15.06 -5.72 -0.77
N ARG A 66 -13.94 -5.03 -0.88
CA ARG A 66 -13.70 -3.73 -0.23
C ARG A 66 -12.93 -2.78 -1.15
N PRO A 67 -13.02 -1.45 -0.94
CA PRO A 67 -12.12 -0.52 -1.61
C PRO A 67 -10.65 -0.82 -1.30
N LEU A 68 -9.78 -0.73 -2.31
CA LEU A 68 -8.34 -0.91 -2.18
C LEU A 68 -7.58 0.38 -2.48
N ILE A 69 -7.79 0.96 -3.67
CA ILE A 69 -7.11 2.19 -4.10
C ILE A 69 -7.88 2.85 -5.24
N LYS A 70 -7.80 4.17 -5.35
CA LYS A 70 -8.23 4.92 -6.53
C LYS A 70 -7.02 5.52 -7.23
N VAL A 71 -6.93 5.32 -8.54
CA VAL A 71 -5.83 5.86 -9.36
C VAL A 71 -6.42 6.78 -10.42
N GLN A 72 -5.98 8.03 -10.44
CA GLN A 72 -6.30 8.97 -11.49
C GLN A 72 -5.16 8.99 -12.51
N HIS A 73 -5.47 8.84 -13.79
CA HIS A 73 -4.49 8.89 -14.87
C HIS A 73 -5.01 9.64 -16.09
N ASP A 74 -4.24 10.62 -16.53
CA ASP A 74 -4.56 11.45 -17.69
C ASP A 74 -3.77 10.97 -18.90
N TYR A 75 -4.49 10.38 -19.86
CA TYR A 75 -3.97 10.12 -21.20
C TYR A 75 -4.18 11.35 -22.10
N PRO A 76 -3.42 11.49 -23.20
CA PRO A 76 -3.59 12.61 -24.13
C PRO A 76 -5.03 12.78 -24.66
N ASP A 77 -5.78 11.70 -24.78
CA ASP A 77 -7.13 11.64 -25.36
C ASP A 77 -8.27 11.54 -24.31
N LYS A 78 -7.98 11.17 -23.06
CA LYS A 78 -9.00 10.87 -22.03
C LYS A 78 -8.43 10.91 -20.61
N GLN A 79 -9.31 11.15 -19.63
CA GLN A 79 -9.00 10.98 -18.21
C GLN A 79 -9.62 9.69 -17.70
N VAL A 80 -8.86 8.88 -16.96
CA VAL A 80 -9.31 7.62 -16.40
C VAL A 80 -9.24 7.66 -14.88
N LEU A 81 -10.33 7.28 -14.23
CA LEU A 81 -10.38 6.92 -12.82
C LEU A 81 -10.48 5.40 -12.72
N LEU A 82 -9.45 4.76 -12.20
CA LEU A 82 -9.46 3.36 -11.82
C LEU A 82 -9.90 3.27 -10.35
N ASP A 83 -11.10 2.79 -10.10
CA ASP A 83 -11.64 2.53 -8.76
C ASP A 83 -11.47 1.04 -8.46
N VAL A 84 -10.42 0.72 -7.69
CA VAL A 84 -9.93 -0.65 -7.54
C VAL A 84 -10.37 -1.22 -6.21
N TRP A 85 -10.93 -2.43 -6.28
CA TRP A 85 -11.48 -3.17 -5.15
C TRP A 85 -10.71 -4.45 -4.93
N GLU A 86 -10.51 -4.82 -3.66
CA GLU A 86 -10.02 -6.13 -3.30
C GLU A 86 -11.21 -7.08 -3.16
N VAL A 87 -11.21 -8.17 -3.92
CA VAL A 87 -12.19 -9.25 -3.82
C VAL A 87 -11.56 -10.39 -3.04
N SER A 88 -12.09 -10.65 -1.84
CA SER A 88 -11.58 -11.68 -0.93
C SER A 88 -12.43 -12.96 -0.91
N ALA A 89 -13.66 -12.89 -1.42
CA ALA A 89 -14.52 -14.05 -1.57
C ALA A 89 -15.42 -13.92 -2.81
N PHE A 90 -15.57 -15.03 -3.52
CA PHE A 90 -16.43 -15.18 -4.70
C PHE A 90 -16.85 -16.65 -4.86
N THR A 91 -17.82 -16.91 -5.73
CA THR A 91 -18.18 -18.26 -6.17
C THR A 91 -17.96 -18.41 -7.68
N GLY A 92 -17.78 -19.66 -8.14
CA GLY A 92 -17.38 -19.97 -9.51
C GLY A 92 -15.88 -20.22 -9.65
N GLU A 93 -15.47 -20.68 -10.83
CA GLU A 93 -14.07 -20.92 -11.21
C GLU A 93 -13.67 -19.88 -12.25
N PRO A 94 -12.72 -18.97 -11.98
CA PRO A 94 -12.35 -17.93 -12.93
C PRO A 94 -11.84 -18.51 -14.25
N ARG A 95 -12.40 -18.06 -15.36
CA ARG A 95 -12.00 -18.44 -16.72
C ARG A 95 -12.09 -17.21 -17.61
N GLY A 96 -11.15 -17.02 -18.52
CA GLY A 96 -11.27 -15.95 -19.50
C GLY A 96 -12.43 -16.25 -20.45
N VAL A 97 -13.60 -15.66 -20.20
CA VAL A 97 -14.83 -15.90 -20.97
C VAL A 97 -14.65 -15.49 -22.44
N GLU A 98 -13.81 -14.48 -22.69
CA GLU A 98 -13.44 -14.00 -24.02
C GLU A 98 -12.19 -14.70 -24.59
N GLY A 99 -11.68 -15.74 -23.91
CA GLY A 99 -10.47 -16.47 -24.29
C GLY A 99 -9.16 -15.81 -23.85
N GLN A 100 -9.22 -14.79 -22.97
CA GLN A 100 -8.05 -14.12 -22.43
C GLN A 100 -7.26 -15.05 -21.48
N PRO A 101 -5.92 -15.10 -21.60
CA PRO A 101 -5.09 -15.85 -20.67
C PRO A 101 -5.20 -15.29 -19.24
N LEU A 102 -5.34 -16.19 -18.27
CA LEU A 102 -5.35 -15.85 -16.84
C LEU A 102 -4.12 -16.43 -16.14
N ALA A 103 -3.66 -15.75 -15.09
CA ALA A 103 -2.62 -16.26 -14.20
C ALA A 103 -2.91 -15.93 -12.74
N TRP A 104 -2.70 -16.92 -11.87
CA TRP A 104 -2.64 -16.73 -10.43
C TRP A 104 -1.20 -16.48 -10.01
N VAL A 105 -0.91 -15.29 -9.51
CA VAL A 105 0.45 -14.82 -9.24
C VAL A 105 0.63 -14.47 -7.77
N SER A 106 1.78 -14.82 -7.18
CA SER A 106 2.07 -14.41 -5.81
C SER A 106 2.28 -12.89 -5.74
N ALA A 107 1.96 -12.26 -4.61
CA ALA A 107 2.25 -10.84 -4.41
C ALA A 107 3.76 -10.50 -4.59
N ARG A 108 4.65 -11.46 -4.32
CA ARG A 108 6.09 -11.27 -4.52
C ARG A 108 6.47 -11.21 -6.00
N ASP A 109 5.85 -12.04 -6.83
CA ASP A 109 6.20 -12.19 -8.25
C ASP A 109 5.45 -11.22 -9.16
N LEU A 110 4.39 -10.58 -8.63
CA LEU A 110 3.56 -9.62 -9.35
C LEU A 110 4.35 -8.51 -10.09
N PRO A 111 5.41 -7.90 -9.53
CA PRO A 111 6.22 -6.90 -10.25
C PRO A 111 6.99 -7.44 -11.46
N GLY A 112 7.11 -8.77 -11.60
CA GLY A 112 7.75 -9.41 -12.75
C GLY A 112 6.88 -9.45 -14.02
N TYR A 113 5.63 -9.01 -13.92
CA TYR A 113 4.68 -8.92 -15.04
C TYR A 113 4.61 -7.49 -15.56
N GLU A 114 4.47 -7.35 -16.88
CA GLU A 114 4.36 -6.04 -17.52
C GLU A 114 2.93 -5.50 -17.42
N PHE A 115 2.77 -4.41 -16.69
CA PHE A 115 1.51 -3.70 -16.50
C PHE A 115 1.57 -2.28 -17.11
N PRO A 116 0.43 -1.71 -17.52
CA PRO A 116 0.32 -0.29 -17.83
C PRO A 116 0.86 0.59 -16.69
N ALA A 117 1.37 1.78 -17.02
CA ALA A 117 1.89 2.72 -16.02
C ALA A 117 0.84 3.08 -14.94
N ALA A 118 -0.43 3.23 -15.35
CA ALA A 118 -1.55 3.50 -14.45
C ALA A 118 -1.81 2.36 -13.43
N ASN A 119 -1.33 1.15 -13.69
CA ASN A 119 -1.53 0.00 -12.81
C ASN A 119 -0.41 -0.16 -11.78
N GLN A 120 0.71 0.57 -11.91
CA GLN A 120 1.84 0.46 -10.97
C GLN A 120 1.44 0.73 -9.50
N PRO A 121 0.59 1.74 -9.20
CA PRO A 121 0.09 1.90 -7.83
C PRO A 121 -0.81 0.77 -7.36
N ILE A 122 -1.55 0.13 -8.27
CA ILE A 122 -2.40 -1.03 -7.97
C ILE A 122 -1.54 -2.24 -7.62
N VAL A 123 -0.46 -2.47 -8.38
CA VAL A 123 0.55 -3.51 -8.08
C VAL A 123 1.15 -3.27 -6.70
N ALA A 124 1.46 -2.02 -6.33
CA ALA A 124 1.91 -1.70 -4.99
C ALA A 124 0.84 -2.02 -3.92
N ALA A 125 -0.39 -1.52 -4.09
CA ALA A 125 -1.50 -1.74 -3.16
C ALA A 125 -1.80 -3.23 -2.93
N ALA A 126 -1.82 -4.02 -3.99
CA ALA A 126 -2.09 -5.46 -3.94
C ALA A 126 -1.04 -6.26 -3.14
N ARG A 127 0.18 -5.73 -3.02
CA ARG A 127 1.31 -6.33 -2.30
C ARG A 127 1.41 -5.89 -0.85
N LEU A 128 0.81 -4.76 -0.50
CA LEU A 128 0.86 -4.20 0.84
C LEU A 128 -0.22 -4.84 1.73
N PRO A 129 0.08 -5.08 3.02
CA PRO A 129 -0.94 -5.42 3.99
C PRO A 129 -1.82 -4.21 4.32
N ASP A 130 -2.81 -4.40 5.19
CA ASP A 130 -3.67 -3.35 5.75
C ASP A 130 -3.17 -2.82 7.12
N GLN A 131 -2.09 -3.41 7.65
CA GLN A 131 -1.50 -3.06 8.93
C GLN A 131 -0.01 -2.75 8.79
N TYR A 132 0.40 -1.60 9.30
CA TYR A 132 1.79 -1.16 9.30
C TYR A 132 2.27 -0.84 10.72
N LEU A 133 3.04 -1.77 11.31
CA LEU A 133 3.56 -1.60 12.66
C LEU A 133 4.73 -0.59 12.65
N ILE A 134 4.71 0.36 13.56
CA ILE A 134 5.85 1.22 13.88
C ILE A 134 6.38 0.77 15.25
N THR A 135 7.65 0.41 15.36
CA THR A 135 8.19 -0.08 16.65
C THR A 135 8.10 1.00 17.73
N PRO A 136 7.87 0.62 19.00
CA PRO A 136 7.92 1.56 20.12
C PRO A 136 9.33 2.11 20.33
N ASP A 137 9.42 3.20 21.08
CA ASP A 137 10.65 3.74 21.63
C ASP A 137 10.82 3.33 23.10
N GLY A 138 11.97 3.67 23.68
CA GLY A 138 12.24 3.48 25.11
C GLY A 138 12.46 2.05 25.56
N LEU A 139 12.46 1.08 24.63
CA LEU A 139 12.79 -0.33 24.92
C LEU A 139 14.28 -0.59 24.67
N GLU A 140 14.86 -1.43 25.52
CA GLU A 140 16.19 -1.98 25.28
C GLU A 140 16.18 -2.95 24.07
N THR A 141 17.30 -3.03 23.36
CA THR A 141 17.41 -3.82 22.11
C THR A 141 16.88 -5.25 22.23
N PRO A 142 17.25 -6.04 23.27
CA PRO A 142 16.73 -7.40 23.41
C PRO A 142 15.22 -7.48 23.65
N GLU A 143 14.62 -6.46 24.26
CA GLU A 143 13.17 -6.41 24.48
C GLU A 143 12.45 -6.02 23.18
N LEU A 144 12.96 -5.04 22.45
CA LEU A 144 12.41 -4.63 21.17
C LEU A 144 12.41 -5.79 20.17
N LEU A 145 13.53 -6.51 20.05
CA LEU A 145 13.64 -7.66 19.15
C LEU A 145 12.68 -8.80 19.53
N ARG A 146 12.50 -9.08 20.83
CA ARG A 146 11.50 -10.06 21.31
C ARG A 146 10.07 -9.64 20.97
N GLY A 147 9.73 -8.36 21.16
CA GLY A 147 8.42 -7.83 20.79
C GLY A 147 8.20 -7.87 19.28
N LEU A 148 9.22 -7.54 18.48
CA LEU A 148 9.16 -7.63 17.02
C LEU A 148 8.94 -9.08 16.56
N GLN A 149 9.64 -10.05 17.14
CA GLN A 149 9.44 -11.46 16.86
C GLN A 149 7.99 -11.90 17.14
N LYS A 150 7.45 -11.51 18.29
CA LYS A 150 6.06 -11.80 18.66
C LYS A 150 5.07 -11.14 17.70
N ALA A 151 5.31 -9.89 17.29
CA ALA A 151 4.44 -9.18 16.36
C ALA A 151 4.37 -9.87 14.99
N ILE A 152 5.52 -10.29 14.46
CA ILE A 152 5.61 -10.99 13.17
C ILE A 152 4.96 -12.38 13.26
N ALA A 153 5.19 -13.11 14.37
CA ALA A 153 4.51 -14.38 14.62
C ALA A 153 2.99 -14.20 14.74
N GLY A 154 2.53 -13.05 15.25
CA GLY A 154 1.13 -12.65 15.32
C GLY A 154 0.52 -12.16 14.00
N GLY A 155 1.29 -12.19 12.90
CA GLY A 155 0.78 -11.91 11.55
C GLY A 155 1.18 -10.55 10.95
N ILE A 156 1.89 -9.68 11.69
CA ILE A 156 2.38 -8.41 11.14
C ILE A 156 3.32 -8.67 9.96
N LYS A 157 3.01 -8.06 8.80
CA LYS A 157 3.76 -8.24 7.54
C LYS A 157 4.54 -7.00 7.09
N LEU A 158 4.29 -5.84 7.68
CA LEU A 158 4.99 -4.59 7.35
C LEU A 158 5.36 -3.86 8.65
N VAL A 159 6.64 -3.53 8.79
CA VAL A 159 7.21 -2.97 10.03
C VAL A 159 8.12 -1.78 9.70
N SER A 160 8.02 -0.69 10.45
CA SER A 160 8.99 0.39 10.47
C SER A 160 9.79 0.38 11.76
N LEU A 161 11.11 0.37 11.66
CA LEU A 161 11.98 0.56 12.81
C LEU A 161 12.08 2.04 13.14
N ARG A 162 11.44 2.45 14.24
CA ARG A 162 11.40 3.85 14.68
C ARG A 162 12.77 4.34 15.15
N ALA A 163 13.15 5.55 14.74
CA ALA A 163 14.42 6.19 15.03
C ALA A 163 14.22 7.54 15.73
N PRO A 164 13.65 7.59 16.96
CA PRO A 164 13.27 8.84 17.61
C PRO A 164 14.48 9.72 17.97
N ASN A 165 15.64 9.09 18.21
CA ASN A 165 16.87 9.75 18.65
C ASN A 165 17.90 9.88 17.51
N GLY A 166 17.45 9.83 16.25
CA GLY A 166 18.32 9.84 15.08
C GLY A 166 18.93 8.48 14.76
N TYR A 167 20.09 8.50 14.10
CA TYR A 167 20.69 7.34 13.41
C TYR A 167 22.08 7.03 13.99
N ASP A 168 22.14 6.79 15.29
CA ASP A 168 23.40 6.47 15.98
C ASP A 168 23.86 5.02 15.70
N PRO A 169 25.08 4.62 16.11
CA PRO A 169 25.55 3.25 15.92
C PRO A 169 24.64 2.19 16.54
N LYS A 170 23.99 2.47 17.69
CA LYS A 170 23.07 1.54 18.34
C LYS A 170 21.84 1.27 17.48
N TYR A 171 21.27 2.31 16.87
CA TYR A 171 20.17 2.17 15.92
C TYR A 171 20.60 1.36 14.69
N ARG A 172 21.82 1.57 14.19
CA ARG A 172 22.36 0.81 13.06
C ARG A 172 22.50 -0.68 13.39
N ASP A 173 23.04 -1.01 14.55
CA ASP A 173 23.16 -2.41 15.01
C ASP A 173 21.78 -3.05 15.17
N LEU A 174 20.83 -2.33 15.76
CA LEU A 174 19.45 -2.78 15.87
C LEU A 174 18.80 -3.01 14.49
N ALA A 175 19.10 -2.17 13.50
CA ALA A 175 18.60 -2.33 12.14
C ALA A 175 19.13 -3.59 11.46
N VAL A 176 20.39 -3.98 11.74
CA VAL A 176 20.96 -5.25 11.27
C VAL A 176 20.18 -6.44 11.87
N ASP A 177 19.99 -6.45 13.18
CA ASP A 177 19.28 -7.53 13.87
C ASP A 177 17.81 -7.63 13.42
N ALA A 178 17.12 -6.49 13.32
CA ALA A 178 15.74 -6.42 12.83
C ALA A 178 15.62 -6.93 11.37
N THR A 179 16.63 -6.66 10.54
CA THR A 179 16.66 -7.13 9.15
C THR A 179 16.73 -8.66 9.08
N GLY A 180 17.60 -9.28 9.88
CA GLY A 180 17.68 -10.74 9.98
C GLY A 180 16.39 -11.37 10.52
N LEU A 181 15.75 -10.73 11.51
CA LEU A 181 14.52 -11.21 12.12
C LEU A 181 13.32 -11.16 11.15
N CYS A 182 13.22 -10.09 10.34
CA CYS A 182 12.15 -9.89 9.36
C CYS A 182 12.31 -10.75 8.09
N ALA A 183 13.52 -11.21 7.76
CA ALA A 183 13.83 -11.90 6.52
C ALA A 183 12.85 -13.03 6.19
N GLY A 184 12.18 -12.92 5.03
CA GLY A 184 11.20 -13.90 4.54
C GLY A 184 9.86 -13.93 5.29
N LYS A 185 9.66 -13.09 6.31
CA LYS A 185 8.48 -13.11 7.19
C LYS A 185 7.67 -11.81 7.16
N ALA A 186 8.36 -10.67 7.08
CA ALA A 186 7.78 -9.34 7.02
C ALA A 186 8.70 -8.37 6.26
N GLN A 187 8.14 -7.32 5.66
CA GLN A 187 8.91 -6.23 5.08
C GLN A 187 9.33 -5.24 6.17
N LEU A 188 10.64 -5.06 6.34
CA LEU A 188 11.21 -4.02 7.20
C LEU A 188 11.41 -2.72 6.42
N MET A 189 11.01 -1.60 7.04
CA MET A 189 11.21 -0.24 6.56
C MET A 189 12.12 0.50 7.53
N LEU A 190 13.27 0.96 7.06
CA LEU A 190 14.25 1.70 7.86
C LEU A 190 14.15 3.20 7.62
N LYS A 191 14.57 3.99 8.62
CA LYS A 191 14.80 5.43 8.48
C LYS A 191 16.28 5.68 8.66
N GLY A 192 16.86 6.57 7.86
CA GLY A 192 18.29 6.84 7.95
C GLY A 192 18.82 7.74 6.85
N PRO A 193 20.13 8.04 6.91
CA PRO A 193 20.87 8.68 5.82
C PRO A 193 20.86 7.78 4.57
N PHE A 194 20.75 8.36 3.38
CA PHE A 194 20.68 7.58 2.14
C PHE A 194 22.00 6.83 1.84
N GLU A 195 23.09 7.23 2.46
CA GLU A 195 24.39 6.55 2.41
C GLU A 195 24.30 5.10 2.94
N TRP A 196 23.33 4.79 3.79
CA TRP A 196 23.11 3.45 4.33
C TRP A 196 22.30 2.53 3.40
N LEU A 197 21.79 3.04 2.27
CA LEU A 197 20.95 2.23 1.37
C LEU A 197 21.65 0.96 0.88
N GLY A 198 22.98 1.01 0.70
CA GLY A 198 23.80 -0.13 0.29
C GLY A 198 24.01 -1.18 1.40
N ASP A 199 23.94 -0.76 2.67
CA ASP A 199 24.14 -1.64 3.82
C ASP A 199 22.94 -2.54 4.09
N PHE A 200 21.75 -2.12 3.65
CA PHE A 200 20.47 -2.80 3.92
C PHE A 200 19.70 -3.13 2.61
N PRO A 201 20.24 -3.99 1.73
CA PRO A 201 19.65 -4.23 0.40
C PRO A 201 18.25 -4.86 0.44
N SER A 202 17.91 -5.59 1.50
CA SER A 202 16.59 -6.23 1.69
C SER A 202 15.57 -5.35 2.41
N ALA A 203 16.00 -4.24 3.02
CA ALA A 203 15.09 -3.30 3.67
C ALA A 203 14.53 -2.30 2.66
N GLY A 204 13.27 -1.91 2.88
CA GLY A 204 12.71 -0.70 2.29
C GLY A 204 13.15 0.53 3.07
N TRP A 205 12.95 1.70 2.48
CA TRP A 205 13.32 2.97 3.09
C TRP A 205 12.09 3.83 3.36
N HIS A 206 12.03 4.49 4.52
CA HIS A 206 10.95 5.39 4.89
C HIS A 206 11.52 6.79 5.12
N VAL A 207 11.29 7.66 4.15
CA VAL A 207 11.76 9.05 4.10
C VAL A 207 10.95 9.89 5.10
N THR A 208 11.64 10.69 5.91
CA THR A 208 10.97 11.66 6.79
C THR A 208 10.41 12.84 5.98
N ALA A 209 9.45 13.57 6.52
CA ALA A 209 8.93 14.78 5.88
C ALA A 209 10.04 15.81 5.56
N ASP A 210 11.02 15.96 6.45
CA ASP A 210 12.19 16.85 6.22
C ASP A 210 13.09 16.36 5.09
N GLN A 211 13.37 15.07 5.04
CA GLN A 211 14.12 14.48 3.93
C GLN A 211 13.36 14.60 2.61
N LEU A 212 12.04 14.46 2.64
CA LEU A 212 11.18 14.57 1.48
C LEU A 212 11.25 15.98 0.88
N ARG A 213 11.06 17.02 1.71
CA ARG A 213 11.23 18.43 1.30
C ARG A 213 12.62 18.70 0.73
N LYS A 214 13.66 18.12 1.33
CA LYS A 214 15.04 18.36 0.92
C LYS A 214 15.43 17.66 -0.38
N TYR A 215 14.87 16.47 -0.64
CA TYR A 215 15.41 15.57 -1.66
C TYR A 215 14.42 15.17 -2.76
N ALA A 216 13.12 15.51 -2.68
CA ALA A 216 12.14 15.12 -3.70
C ALA A 216 12.55 15.56 -5.12
N ALA A 217 13.12 16.75 -5.27
CA ALA A 217 13.61 17.25 -6.56
C ALA A 217 14.77 16.43 -7.15
N LYS A 218 15.45 15.61 -6.35
CA LYS A 218 16.51 14.69 -6.83
C LYS A 218 15.94 13.36 -7.32
N GLY A 219 14.64 13.13 -7.18
CA GLY A 219 13.97 11.89 -7.55
C GLY A 219 14.23 10.74 -6.58
N ARG A 220 13.87 9.54 -7.02
CA ARG A 220 13.93 8.31 -6.23
C ARG A 220 15.38 7.92 -5.90
N PRO A 221 15.77 7.73 -4.62
CA PRO A 221 17.14 7.44 -4.24
C PRO A 221 17.54 5.94 -4.27
N LEU A 222 16.62 5.04 -4.61
CA LEU A 222 16.84 3.58 -4.67
C LEU A 222 16.16 2.95 -5.90
N ALA A 223 16.59 1.74 -6.23
CA ALA A 223 16.01 0.94 -7.30
C ALA A 223 14.49 0.69 -7.12
N LYS A 224 13.81 0.42 -8.22
CA LYS A 224 12.34 0.30 -8.31
C LYS A 224 11.78 -0.98 -7.68
N ASP A 225 12.60 -1.99 -7.51
CA ASP A 225 12.27 -3.27 -6.88
C ASP A 225 12.27 -3.20 -5.34
N ARG A 226 12.90 -2.17 -4.77
CA ARG A 226 12.96 -1.93 -3.32
C ARG A 226 11.89 -0.96 -2.89
N TRP A 227 11.23 -1.19 -1.75
CA TRP A 227 10.17 -0.30 -1.24
C TRP A 227 10.70 1.06 -0.78
N LEU A 228 10.02 2.12 -1.19
CA LEU A 228 10.19 3.49 -0.72
C LEU A 228 8.88 4.03 -0.18
N ALA A 229 8.91 4.55 1.04
CA ALA A 229 7.78 5.22 1.67
C ALA A 229 8.16 6.62 2.13
N ALA A 230 7.16 7.47 2.38
CA ALA A 230 7.37 8.77 3.00
C ALA A 230 6.37 9.07 4.12
N SER A 231 6.82 9.85 5.10
CA SER A 231 5.96 10.49 6.10
C SER A 231 5.36 11.77 5.51
N CYS A 232 4.03 11.86 5.52
CA CYS A 232 3.27 13.02 5.04
C CYS A 232 2.22 13.45 6.08
N HIS A 233 1.90 14.73 6.03
CA HIS A 233 1.08 15.50 6.96
C HIS A 233 0.22 16.54 6.22
N SER A 234 0.46 16.75 4.92
CA SER A 234 -0.20 17.81 4.12
C SER A 234 -0.25 17.45 2.63
N ALA A 235 -1.06 18.19 1.86
CA ALA A 235 -1.12 18.07 0.40
C ALA A 235 0.23 18.38 -0.28
N GLU A 236 0.99 19.34 0.26
CA GLU A 236 2.32 19.70 -0.26
C GLU A 236 3.28 18.50 -0.17
N GLU A 237 3.32 17.83 0.97
CA GLU A 237 4.18 16.66 1.15
C GLU A 237 3.71 15.46 0.33
N LEU A 238 2.40 15.31 0.09
CA LEU A 238 1.90 14.29 -0.84
C LEU A 238 2.38 14.56 -2.28
N ALA A 239 2.36 15.82 -2.74
CA ALA A 239 2.90 16.19 -4.04
C ALA A 239 4.43 15.93 -4.14
N LEU A 240 5.17 16.22 -3.06
CA LEU A 240 6.60 15.90 -2.99
C LEU A 240 6.86 14.37 -2.99
N ALA A 241 5.99 13.59 -2.36
CA ALA A 241 6.02 12.13 -2.39
C ALA A 241 5.78 11.57 -3.79
N GLU A 242 4.85 12.15 -4.56
CA GLU A 242 4.67 11.81 -5.97
C GLU A 242 5.90 12.17 -6.80
N GLN A 243 6.49 13.36 -6.57
CA GLN A 243 7.71 13.80 -7.25
C GLN A 243 8.93 12.90 -6.97
N MET A 244 9.07 12.44 -5.73
CA MET A 244 10.11 11.46 -5.35
C MET A 244 9.79 10.04 -5.83
N ASP A 245 8.58 9.82 -6.36
CA ASP A 245 8.12 8.54 -6.88
C ASP A 245 8.18 7.44 -5.82
N VAL A 246 7.61 7.74 -4.64
CA VAL A 246 7.44 6.78 -3.55
C VAL A 246 6.37 5.75 -3.88
N ASP A 247 6.46 4.59 -3.24
CA ASP A 247 5.54 3.48 -3.46
C ASP A 247 4.31 3.57 -2.56
N PHE A 248 4.44 4.15 -1.36
CA PHE A 248 3.33 4.43 -0.44
C PHE A 248 3.69 5.53 0.56
N VAL A 249 2.72 6.02 1.32
CA VAL A 249 2.95 7.03 2.37
C VAL A 249 2.26 6.67 3.68
N THR A 250 2.70 7.30 4.76
CA THR A 250 1.87 7.45 5.96
C THR A 250 1.31 8.86 6.02
N LEU A 251 0.01 9.01 6.28
CA LEU A 251 -0.65 10.30 6.48
C LEU A 251 -1.05 10.45 7.96
N SER A 252 -0.55 11.49 8.63
CA SER A 252 -0.68 11.63 10.09
C SER A 252 -0.53 13.06 10.61
N PRO A 253 -0.90 13.33 11.88
CA PRO A 253 -1.75 12.50 12.72
C PRO A 253 -3.23 12.62 12.31
N VAL A 254 -3.96 11.51 12.25
CA VAL A 254 -5.41 11.54 11.95
C VAL A 254 -6.21 11.92 13.19
N LEU A 255 -5.90 11.31 14.33
CA LEU A 255 -6.50 11.57 15.63
C LEU A 255 -5.42 12.01 16.64
N PRO A 256 -5.81 12.60 17.79
CA PRO A 256 -4.87 12.93 18.86
C PRO A 256 -3.97 11.76 19.24
N THR A 257 -2.68 12.01 19.44
CA THR A 257 -1.71 10.96 19.74
C THR A 257 -0.72 11.39 20.82
N GLN A 258 -0.38 10.47 21.72
CA GLN A 258 0.62 10.72 22.75
C GLN A 258 2.04 10.87 22.19
N THR A 259 2.30 10.40 20.96
CA THR A 259 3.63 10.50 20.34
C THR A 259 3.95 11.94 19.91
N HIS A 260 2.93 12.71 19.55
CA HIS A 260 3.01 14.11 19.13
C HIS A 260 1.79 14.87 19.68
N PRO A 261 1.76 15.18 21.00
CA PRO A 261 0.58 15.73 21.66
C PRO A 261 0.21 17.14 21.17
N ASP A 262 1.19 17.91 20.70
CA ASP A 262 1.00 19.28 20.23
C ASP A 262 0.60 19.37 18.75
N ALA A 263 0.61 18.24 18.02
CA ALA A 263 0.25 18.23 16.61
C ALA A 263 -1.27 18.33 16.44
N GLN A 264 -1.73 19.22 15.55
CA GLN A 264 -3.13 19.31 15.18
C GLN A 264 -3.54 18.08 14.34
N PRO A 265 -4.54 17.29 14.78
CA PRO A 265 -5.01 16.16 13.99
C PRO A 265 -5.73 16.61 12.72
N LEU A 266 -5.56 15.85 11.63
CA LEU A 266 -6.27 16.07 10.37
C LEU A 266 -7.78 15.81 10.50
N GLY A 267 -8.13 14.77 11.25
CA GLY A 267 -9.49 14.19 11.23
C GLY A 267 -9.78 13.40 9.95
N TRP A 268 -10.81 12.56 10.02
CA TRP A 268 -11.19 11.65 8.93
C TRP A 268 -11.58 12.37 7.63
N GLN A 269 -12.30 13.49 7.73
CA GLN A 269 -12.77 14.24 6.57
C GLN A 269 -11.59 14.84 5.76
N GLN A 270 -10.65 15.49 6.44
CA GLN A 270 -9.48 16.06 5.78
C GLN A 270 -8.58 14.95 5.22
N ALA A 271 -8.42 13.84 5.94
CA ALA A 271 -7.65 12.69 5.45
C ALA A 271 -8.26 12.12 4.16
N GLN A 272 -9.59 11.97 4.10
CA GLN A 272 -10.29 11.51 2.89
C GLN A 272 -10.08 12.46 1.70
N GLN A 273 -10.15 13.77 1.92
CA GLN A 273 -9.93 14.78 0.87
C GLN A 273 -8.50 14.74 0.32
N LEU A 274 -7.51 14.50 1.18
CA LEU A 274 -6.12 14.36 0.77
C LEU A 274 -5.89 13.07 -0.03
N ILE A 275 -6.43 11.95 0.44
CA ILE A 275 -6.33 10.64 -0.24
C ILE A 275 -6.99 10.69 -1.62
N ALA A 276 -8.15 11.35 -1.76
CA ALA A 276 -8.88 11.40 -3.03
C ALA A 276 -8.06 11.98 -4.20
N ASN A 277 -7.04 12.79 -3.91
CA ASN A 277 -6.16 13.42 -4.89
C ASN A 277 -4.77 12.79 -4.97
N PHE A 278 -4.55 11.63 -4.35
CA PHE A 278 -3.24 10.98 -4.29
C PHE A 278 -3.35 9.53 -4.77
N SER A 279 -2.62 9.19 -5.83
CA SER A 279 -2.80 7.91 -6.53
C SER A 279 -1.87 6.80 -6.04
N ARG A 280 -1.34 6.88 -4.82
CA ARG A 280 -0.52 5.82 -4.20
C ARG A 280 -1.15 5.32 -2.89
N PRO A 281 -0.84 4.09 -2.44
CA PRO A 281 -1.29 3.57 -1.15
C PRO A 281 -0.98 4.52 0.02
N VAL A 282 -1.97 4.73 0.88
CA VAL A 282 -1.86 5.57 2.08
C VAL A 282 -2.15 4.73 3.32
N PHE A 283 -1.23 4.68 4.27
CA PHE A 283 -1.51 4.21 5.62
C PHE A 283 -1.86 5.41 6.51
N LEU A 284 -3.01 5.37 7.15
CA LEU A 284 -3.40 6.38 8.13
C LEU A 284 -2.69 6.11 9.46
N LEU A 285 -2.13 7.14 10.08
CA LEU A 285 -1.33 7.03 11.30
C LEU A 285 -1.69 8.16 12.28
N GLY A 286 -1.50 7.90 13.57
CA GLY A 286 -1.68 8.88 14.65
C GLY A 286 -3.05 8.74 15.32
N GLY A 287 -3.04 8.15 16.53
CA GLY A 287 -4.23 7.91 17.33
C GLY A 287 -5.13 6.77 16.85
N LEU A 288 -4.66 5.96 15.89
CA LEU A 288 -5.41 4.85 15.28
C LEU A 288 -4.91 3.47 15.77
N GLY A 289 -5.80 2.49 15.68
CA GLY A 289 -5.55 1.08 15.99
C GLY A 289 -6.21 0.11 15.00
N PRO A 290 -6.12 -1.21 15.25
CA PRO A 290 -6.70 -2.24 14.38
C PRO A 290 -8.19 -2.12 14.10
N ASP A 291 -8.95 -1.52 15.03
CA ASP A 291 -10.41 -1.34 14.94
C ASP A 291 -10.81 -0.24 13.95
N ASP A 292 -9.88 0.67 13.61
CA ASP A 292 -10.13 1.76 12.66
C ASP A 292 -9.96 1.34 11.18
N ARG A 293 -9.62 0.06 10.92
CA ARG A 293 -9.34 -0.44 9.57
C ARG A 293 -10.49 -0.26 8.58
N GLN A 294 -11.70 -0.58 9.02
CA GLN A 294 -12.86 -0.48 8.14
C GLN A 294 -13.12 0.98 7.72
N GLN A 295 -12.99 1.91 8.67
CA GLN A 295 -13.08 3.35 8.41
C GLN A 295 -11.97 3.82 7.45
N ALA A 296 -10.74 3.32 7.64
CA ALA A 296 -9.61 3.62 6.76
C ALA A 296 -9.89 3.21 5.30
N TRP A 297 -10.41 2.01 5.06
CA TRP A 297 -10.78 1.57 3.70
C TRP A 297 -11.90 2.43 3.10
N GLN A 298 -12.91 2.81 3.88
CA GLN A 298 -14.01 3.65 3.42
C GLN A 298 -13.55 5.04 2.96
N VAL A 299 -12.48 5.58 3.56
CA VAL A 299 -11.87 6.85 3.12
C VAL A 299 -10.80 6.68 2.04
N GLY A 300 -10.60 5.47 1.52
CA GLY A 300 -9.68 5.16 0.43
C GLY A 300 -8.24 4.86 0.84
N ALA A 301 -7.98 4.65 2.13
CA ALA A 301 -6.65 4.28 2.61
C ALA A 301 -6.36 2.78 2.39
N GLN A 302 -5.09 2.43 2.25
CA GLN A 302 -4.61 1.04 2.24
C GLN A 302 -4.94 0.34 3.57
N GLY A 303 -4.83 1.08 4.66
CA GLY A 303 -5.08 0.60 6.01
C GLY A 303 -4.54 1.55 7.06
N VAL A 304 -4.16 1.01 8.21
CA VAL A 304 -3.75 1.77 9.39
C VAL A 304 -2.33 1.42 9.80
N ALA A 305 -1.63 2.42 10.34
CA ALA A 305 -0.34 2.26 10.98
C ALA A 305 -0.42 2.72 12.43
N GLY A 306 0.42 2.13 13.27
CA GLY A 306 0.46 2.52 14.67
C GLY A 306 1.60 1.86 15.44
N ILE A 307 1.76 2.32 16.68
CA ILE A 307 2.79 1.84 17.61
C ILE A 307 2.15 0.87 18.60
N ARG A 308 1.60 1.40 19.69
CA ARG A 308 1.15 0.62 20.86
C ARG A 308 0.00 -0.33 20.53
N ALA A 309 -0.94 0.11 19.69
CA ALA A 309 -2.11 -0.68 19.30
C ALA A 309 -1.75 -1.94 18.48
N PHE A 310 -0.55 -2.00 17.90
CA PHE A 310 -0.04 -3.12 17.12
C PHE A 310 1.10 -3.85 17.83
N TRP A 311 1.61 -3.32 18.93
CA TRP A 311 2.71 -3.93 19.66
C TRP A 311 2.18 -5.02 20.60
N PRO A 312 2.74 -6.24 20.59
CA PRO A 312 2.28 -7.29 21.48
C PRO A 312 2.52 -6.87 22.94
N GLN A 313 1.49 -6.97 23.76
CA GLN A 313 1.62 -6.73 25.20
C GLN A 313 2.52 -7.81 25.81
N ASN A 314 3.37 -7.41 26.76
CA ASN A 314 4.07 -8.37 27.60
C ASN A 314 3.01 -9.12 28.43
N GLN A 315 2.78 -10.39 28.12
CA GLN A 315 2.19 -11.28 29.13
C GLN A 315 3.21 -11.34 30.26
N GLY A 316 2.82 -10.79 31.42
CA GLY A 316 3.59 -10.86 32.66
C GLY A 316 3.72 -12.28 33.17
#